data_AF-A0A8J8E585-F1
#
_entry.id   AF-A0A8J8E585-F1
#
_cell.length_a   1.000
_cell.length_b   1.000
_cell.length_c   1.000
_cell.angle_alpha   90.00
_cell.angle_beta   90.00
_cell.angle_gamma   90.00
#
_symmetry.space_group_name_H-M   'P 1'
#
loop_
_entity.id
_entity.type
_entity.pdbx_description
1 polymer ?
#
loop_
_entity_poly.entity_id
_entity_poly.type
_entity_poly.pdbx_seq_one_letter_code
_entity_poly.pdbx_strand_id
1 'polypeptide(L)'
;MRLLRFGPSIIFLRTPHREALESAIGELFGVEKTSTDIAIKESSEFETVLFVTDEWKKETIPPESAFLIRCHAPAVLSRIINANLPVEKVHVESAIIFLRVPERVEEGLRLIAEKYGGEVMDIRTALDEGEAMDTIIGLTRKKLSSPIGPEDVEGAVLVRKDFLSVYRELLMDTPLLLLKLLPEWNEITIKLYDTAKRYEENIERLMLVIENLDLGFIVGEGWDWDYPRPFMRVPVYRLKLLTWEDPLRVKFLLKGLEYRGYKRLCDIDVFVEGKKIDWVKLGKFNSKFELAEKAREELEKMLSDDVREKLHEIEERLLGETGEEAEKAKAS
;
A
#
# COMPACT_ATOMS: atom_id res chain seq x y z
N MET A 1 2.81 2.69 7.68
CA MET A 1 2.38 3.84 6.88
C MET A 1 3.50 4.27 5.97
N ARG A 2 3.24 4.32 4.67
CA ARG A 2 4.21 4.76 3.67
C ARG A 2 3.96 6.23 3.29
N LEU A 3 5.04 6.97 3.21
CA LEU A 3 5.06 8.38 2.80
C LEU A 3 5.61 8.57 1.40
N LEU A 4 6.56 7.71 1.04
CA LEU A 4 7.24 7.69 -0.24
C LEU A 4 7.23 6.25 -0.75
N ARG A 5 7.02 6.10 -2.05
CA ARG A 5 7.12 4.82 -2.77
C ARG A 5 7.62 5.10 -4.18
N PHE A 6 8.35 4.18 -4.78
CA PHE A 6 8.68 4.27 -6.20
C PHE A 6 7.54 3.74 -7.07
N GLY A 7 7.42 4.32 -8.26
CA GLY A 7 6.50 3.83 -9.28
C GLY A 7 7.04 2.61 -10.01
N PRO A 8 6.26 2.10 -10.98
CA PRO A 8 6.75 1.10 -11.92
C PRO A 8 7.85 1.70 -12.81
N SER A 9 8.66 0.82 -13.39
CA SER A 9 9.48 1.17 -14.56
C SER A 9 8.63 1.02 -15.82
N ILE A 10 8.60 2.04 -16.66
CA ILE A 10 7.91 1.97 -17.95
C ILE A 10 8.95 1.84 -19.07
N ILE A 11 8.80 0.80 -19.89
CA ILE A 11 9.75 0.46 -20.94
C ILE A 11 9.02 0.26 -22.27
N PHE A 12 9.59 0.81 -23.33
CA PHE A 12 9.17 0.56 -24.71
C PHE A 12 10.24 -0.24 -25.45
N LEU A 13 9.86 -1.42 -25.94
CA LEU A 13 10.65 -2.20 -26.89
C LEU A 13 10.19 -1.89 -28.30
N ARG A 14 11.12 -1.43 -29.13
CA ARG A 14 10.86 -1.10 -30.53
C ARG A 14 11.37 -2.18 -31.44
N THR A 15 10.52 -2.64 -32.35
CA THR A 15 10.83 -3.75 -33.27
C THR A 15 10.04 -3.64 -34.57
N PRO A 16 10.58 -4.11 -35.71
CA PRO A 16 9.79 -4.36 -36.92
C PRO A 16 8.96 -5.66 -36.83
N HIS A 17 9.19 -6.51 -35.82
CA HIS A 17 8.56 -7.83 -35.66
C HIS A 17 7.63 -7.89 -34.45
N ARG A 18 6.68 -6.95 -34.37
CA ARG A 18 5.81 -6.75 -33.20
C ARG A 18 5.13 -8.02 -32.69
N GLU A 19 4.39 -8.72 -33.55
CA GLU A 19 3.62 -9.92 -33.13
C GLU A 19 4.53 -11.04 -32.60
N ALA A 20 5.68 -11.26 -33.25
CA ALA A 20 6.65 -12.27 -32.83
C ALA A 20 7.27 -11.92 -31.47
N LEU A 21 7.60 -10.63 -31.26
CA LEU A 21 8.13 -10.18 -29.97
C LEU A 21 7.07 -10.26 -28.87
N GLU A 22 5.82 -9.84 -29.14
CA GLU A 22 4.72 -9.93 -28.18
C GLU A 22 4.47 -11.38 -27.74
N SER A 23 4.45 -12.34 -28.69
CA SER A 23 4.33 -13.77 -28.37
C SER A 23 5.51 -14.27 -27.52
N ALA A 24 6.74 -13.89 -27.88
CA ALA A 24 7.94 -14.29 -27.15
C ALA A 24 7.99 -13.71 -25.74
N ILE A 25 7.52 -12.47 -25.53
CA ILE A 25 7.39 -11.87 -24.19
C ILE A 25 6.40 -12.66 -23.34
N GLY A 26 5.23 -13.00 -23.90
CA GLY A 26 4.22 -13.78 -23.19
C GLY A 26 4.75 -15.14 -22.74
N GLU A 27 5.44 -15.87 -23.61
CA GLU A 27 6.08 -17.14 -23.29
C GLU A 27 7.23 -17.00 -22.28
N LEU A 28 8.11 -16.02 -22.47
CA LEU A 28 9.30 -15.83 -21.64
C LEU A 28 8.92 -15.50 -20.20
N PHE A 29 7.93 -14.63 -19.99
CA PHE A 29 7.56 -14.15 -18.67
C PHE A 29 6.34 -14.87 -18.08
N GLY A 30 5.63 -15.68 -18.86
CA GLY A 30 4.39 -16.34 -18.42
C GLY A 30 3.29 -15.32 -18.13
N VAL A 31 3.19 -14.28 -18.95
CA VAL A 31 2.26 -13.16 -18.77
C VAL A 31 1.41 -12.94 -20.01
N GLU A 32 0.17 -12.51 -19.80
CA GLU A 32 -0.74 -12.17 -20.89
C GLU A 32 -0.72 -10.66 -21.18
N LYS A 33 -1.09 -10.33 -22.41
CA LYS A 33 -1.24 -8.94 -22.85
C LYS A 33 -2.54 -8.38 -22.27
N THR A 34 -2.46 -7.21 -21.64
CA THR A 34 -3.62 -6.52 -21.06
C THR A 34 -3.76 -5.11 -21.64
N SER A 35 -4.84 -4.40 -21.29
CA SER A 35 -4.96 -3.00 -21.69
C SER A 35 -3.96 -2.13 -20.92
N THR A 36 -3.51 -1.05 -21.55
CA THR A 36 -2.55 -0.12 -20.94
C THR A 36 -3.07 0.47 -19.64
N ASP A 37 -4.34 0.85 -19.60
CA ASP A 37 -4.96 1.38 -18.39
C ASP A 37 -4.90 0.37 -17.23
N ILE A 38 -5.17 -0.92 -17.50
CA ILE A 38 -5.08 -1.97 -16.48
C ILE A 38 -3.63 -2.17 -16.04
N ALA A 39 -2.69 -2.30 -16.99
CA ALA A 39 -1.28 -2.53 -16.66
C ALA A 39 -0.70 -1.42 -15.78
N ILE A 40 -0.96 -0.15 -16.11
CA ILE A 40 -0.48 0.99 -15.32
C ILE A 40 -1.18 0.99 -13.96
N LYS A 41 -2.51 0.84 -13.93
CA LYS A 41 -3.29 0.91 -12.71
C LYS A 41 -2.94 -0.18 -11.70
N GLU A 42 -2.69 -1.41 -12.17
CA GLU A 42 -2.37 -2.55 -11.32
C GLU A 42 -0.89 -2.64 -10.94
N SER A 43 -0.02 -1.86 -11.61
CA SER A 43 1.40 -1.91 -11.37
C SER A 43 1.81 -1.47 -9.96
N SER A 44 2.80 -2.17 -9.43
CA SER A 44 3.36 -1.92 -8.11
C SER A 44 4.77 -1.29 -8.16
N GLU A 45 5.34 -1.06 -6.98
CA GLU A 45 6.70 -0.55 -6.81
C GLU A 45 7.71 -1.50 -7.46
N PHE A 46 8.60 -0.95 -8.29
CA PHE A 46 9.64 -1.71 -9.01
C PHE A 46 9.13 -2.81 -9.95
N GLU A 47 7.85 -2.84 -10.30
CA GLU A 47 7.37 -3.69 -11.39
C GLU A 47 7.65 -3.02 -12.74
N THR A 48 7.53 -3.78 -13.83
CA THR A 48 7.79 -3.28 -15.17
C THR A 48 6.52 -3.29 -16.00
N VAL A 49 6.12 -2.12 -16.49
CA VAL A 49 5.12 -1.99 -17.54
C VAL A 49 5.86 -1.93 -18.88
N LEU A 50 5.64 -2.94 -19.71
CA LEU A 50 6.35 -3.14 -20.96
C LEU A 50 5.42 -2.94 -22.14
N PHE A 51 5.83 -2.05 -23.05
CA PHE A 51 5.16 -1.77 -24.30
C PHE A 51 5.98 -2.30 -25.48
N VAL A 52 5.30 -2.85 -26.49
CA VAL A 52 5.92 -3.21 -27.76
C VAL A 52 5.37 -2.29 -28.85
N THR A 53 6.26 -1.56 -29.51
CA THR A 53 5.91 -0.56 -30.53
C THR A 53 6.75 -0.71 -31.79
N ASP A 54 6.30 -0.08 -32.88
CA ASP A 54 7.04 -0.07 -34.13
C ASP A 54 8.31 0.77 -34.03
N GLU A 55 9.36 0.37 -34.75
CA GLU A 55 10.70 0.98 -34.78
C GLU A 55 10.70 2.51 -34.90
N TRP A 56 9.81 3.05 -35.75
CA TRP A 56 9.86 4.43 -36.23
C TRP A 56 8.97 5.44 -35.49
N LYS A 57 8.20 5.01 -34.47
CA LYS A 57 7.41 5.96 -33.66
C LYS A 57 8.34 6.80 -32.80
N LYS A 58 8.49 8.09 -33.08
CA LYS A 58 9.37 8.99 -32.29
C LYS A 58 8.83 9.18 -30.87
N GLU A 59 7.56 9.54 -30.78
CA GLU A 59 6.84 9.76 -29.52
C GLU A 59 6.47 8.43 -28.87
N THR A 60 6.70 8.33 -27.55
CA THR A 60 6.31 7.21 -26.68
C THR A 60 4.83 7.30 -26.32
N ILE A 61 3.95 7.38 -27.33
CA ILE A 61 2.52 7.27 -27.10
C ILE A 61 2.25 5.82 -26.64
N PRO A 62 1.68 5.62 -25.43
CA PRO A 62 1.36 4.29 -24.96
C PRO A 62 0.42 3.59 -25.96
N PRO A 63 0.77 2.40 -26.49
CA PRO A 63 -0.16 1.63 -27.31
C PRO A 63 -1.40 1.25 -26.49
N GLU A 64 -2.44 0.69 -27.13
CA GLU A 64 -3.66 0.27 -26.42
C GLU A 64 -3.43 -0.88 -25.42
N SER A 65 -2.27 -1.53 -25.49
CA SER A 65 -1.99 -2.75 -24.77
C SER A 65 -0.55 -2.85 -24.31
N ALA A 66 -0.36 -3.52 -23.18
CA ALA A 66 0.90 -3.63 -22.47
C ALA A 66 1.05 -5.01 -21.82
N PHE A 67 2.26 -5.30 -21.35
CA PHE A 67 2.52 -6.39 -20.43
C PHE A 67 2.86 -5.83 -19.06
N LEU A 68 2.19 -6.31 -18.02
CA LEU A 68 2.59 -6.06 -16.64
C LEU A 68 3.46 -7.23 -16.17
N ILE A 69 4.74 -6.97 -15.96
CA ILE A 69 5.70 -7.97 -15.50
C ILE A 69 6.05 -7.64 -14.05
N ARG A 70 5.71 -8.53 -13.12
CA ARG A 70 5.97 -8.40 -11.68
C ARG A 70 7.45 -8.62 -11.32
N CYS A 71 8.33 -7.89 -11.99
CA CYS A 71 9.77 -7.95 -11.84
C CYS A 71 10.38 -6.58 -12.20
N HIS A 72 11.54 -6.27 -11.63
CA HIS A 72 12.22 -5.01 -11.88
C HIS A 72 12.87 -4.95 -13.26
N ALA A 73 12.89 -3.75 -13.84
CA ALA A 73 13.33 -3.47 -15.20
C ALA A 73 14.68 -4.10 -15.58
N PRO A 74 15.76 -3.99 -14.78
CA PRO A 74 17.02 -4.66 -15.08
C PRO A 74 16.92 -6.17 -15.30
N ALA A 75 16.12 -6.88 -14.50
CA ALA A 75 15.92 -8.32 -14.66
C ALA A 75 15.10 -8.63 -15.92
N VAL A 76 14.08 -7.83 -16.21
CA VAL A 76 13.28 -7.95 -17.45
C VAL A 76 14.16 -7.77 -18.68
N LEU A 77 14.92 -6.68 -18.74
CA LEU A 77 15.82 -6.39 -19.86
C LEU A 77 16.93 -7.44 -20.00
N SER A 78 17.51 -7.91 -18.90
CA SER A 78 18.51 -8.98 -18.94
C SER A 78 17.96 -10.26 -19.56
N ARG A 79 16.74 -10.66 -19.21
CA ARG A 79 16.10 -11.85 -19.80
C ARG A 79 15.81 -11.68 -21.29
N ILE A 80 15.34 -10.50 -21.71
CA ILE A 80 15.09 -10.17 -23.11
C ILE A 80 16.39 -10.26 -23.93
N ILE A 81 17.47 -9.63 -23.43
CA ILE A 81 18.79 -9.62 -24.09
C ILE A 81 19.36 -11.04 -24.18
N ASN A 82 19.34 -11.80 -23.09
CA ASN A 82 19.88 -13.15 -23.04
C ASN A 82 19.09 -14.16 -23.88
N ALA A 83 17.79 -13.91 -24.08
CA ALA A 83 16.94 -14.68 -24.99
C ALA A 83 17.09 -14.27 -26.46
N ASN A 84 17.91 -13.25 -26.76
CA ASN A 84 18.16 -12.73 -28.10
C ASN A 84 16.86 -12.40 -28.85
N LEU A 85 15.90 -11.80 -28.16
CA LEU A 85 14.62 -11.40 -28.75
C LEU A 85 14.84 -10.29 -29.80
N PRO A 86 14.01 -10.22 -30.86
CA PRO A 86 14.18 -9.27 -31.96
C PRO A 86 13.80 -7.84 -31.55
N VAL A 87 14.63 -7.21 -30.72
CA VAL A 87 14.48 -5.83 -30.23
C VAL A 87 15.54 -4.96 -30.88
N GLU A 88 15.12 -3.92 -31.61
CA GLU A 88 16.04 -2.98 -32.25
C GLU A 88 16.44 -1.85 -31.31
N LYS A 89 15.49 -1.37 -30.49
CA LYS A 89 15.72 -0.27 -29.56
C LYS A 89 14.90 -0.43 -28.29
N VAL A 90 15.51 -0.09 -27.17
CA VAL A 90 14.85 0.05 -25.87
C VAL A 90 14.76 1.53 -25.54
N HIS A 91 13.59 1.98 -25.12
CA HIS A 91 13.38 3.29 -24.53
C HIS A 91 12.81 3.11 -23.12
N VAL A 92 13.36 3.83 -22.16
CA VAL A 92 12.96 3.78 -20.74
C VAL A 92 12.43 5.16 -20.39
N GLU A 93 11.26 5.20 -19.77
CA GLU A 93 10.64 6.47 -19.34
C GLU A 93 11.28 7.02 -18.07
N SER A 94 10.90 8.24 -17.70
CA SER A 94 11.28 8.86 -16.43
C SER A 94 10.95 7.97 -15.23
N ALA A 95 11.83 8.00 -14.24
CA ALA A 95 11.58 7.36 -12.97
C ALA A 95 10.48 8.12 -12.20
N ILE A 96 9.60 7.38 -11.52
CA ILE A 96 8.48 7.96 -10.78
C ILE A 96 8.69 7.75 -9.29
N ILE A 97 8.53 8.81 -8.51
CA ILE A 97 8.44 8.81 -7.05
C ILE A 97 7.03 9.26 -6.68
N PHE A 98 6.31 8.45 -5.92
CA PHE A 98 5.04 8.83 -5.33
C PHE A 98 5.24 9.33 -3.90
N LEU A 99 4.64 10.48 -3.59
CA LEU A 99 4.60 11.06 -2.26
C LEU A 99 3.15 11.15 -1.78
N ARG A 100 2.85 10.60 -0.60
CA ARG A 100 1.52 10.70 0.01
C ARG A 100 1.36 12.01 0.77
N VAL A 101 0.40 12.83 0.35
CA VAL A 101 0.04 14.11 1.01
C VAL A 101 -1.47 14.10 1.23
N PRO A 102 -1.97 14.01 2.48
CA PRO A 102 -3.39 13.76 2.75
C PRO A 102 -4.30 14.97 2.55
N GLU A 103 -3.80 16.20 2.69
CA GLU A 103 -4.63 17.42 2.61
C GLU A 103 -4.06 18.44 1.62
N ARG A 104 -2.85 18.96 1.89
CA ARG A 104 -2.28 20.15 1.25
C ARG A 104 -1.50 19.86 -0.04
N VAL A 105 -2.13 19.16 -0.98
CA VAL A 105 -1.47 18.68 -2.21
C VAL A 105 -0.91 19.84 -3.04
N GLU A 106 -1.67 20.91 -3.27
CA GLU A 106 -1.25 22.05 -4.10
C GLU A 106 -0.12 22.87 -3.46
N GLU A 107 -0.06 22.91 -2.13
CA GLU A 107 1.09 23.46 -1.41
C GLU A 107 2.31 22.55 -1.55
N GLY A 108 2.11 21.23 -1.47
CA GLY A 108 3.14 20.23 -1.70
C GLY A 108 3.78 20.34 -3.08
N LEU A 109 2.96 20.42 -4.13
CA LEU A 109 3.44 20.58 -5.52
C LEU A 109 4.33 21.82 -5.66
N ARG A 110 3.88 22.97 -5.14
CA ARG A 110 4.65 24.23 -5.20
C ARG A 110 5.96 24.14 -4.43
N LEU A 111 5.92 23.58 -3.21
CA LEU A 111 7.10 23.43 -2.37
C LEU A 111 8.16 22.53 -3.00
N ILE A 112 7.73 21.42 -3.62
CA ILE A 112 8.62 20.48 -4.31
C ILE A 112 9.18 21.13 -5.58
N ALA A 113 8.33 21.77 -6.39
CA ALA A 113 8.76 22.47 -7.60
C ALA A 113 9.80 23.56 -7.30
N GLU A 114 9.56 24.42 -6.30
CA GLU A 114 10.50 25.46 -5.88
C GLU A 114 11.83 24.87 -5.40
N LYS A 115 11.76 23.78 -4.62
CA LYS A 115 12.94 23.19 -4.00
C LYS A 115 13.85 22.46 -4.98
N TYR A 116 13.27 21.68 -5.89
CA TYR A 116 14.03 20.85 -6.83
C TYR A 116 14.21 21.50 -8.20
N GLY A 117 13.57 22.66 -8.43
CA GLY A 117 13.59 23.35 -9.73
C GLY A 117 12.77 22.62 -10.79
N GLY A 118 11.62 22.07 -10.40
CA GLY A 118 10.75 21.28 -11.27
C GLY A 118 9.51 22.03 -11.75
N GLU A 119 8.82 21.43 -12.72
CA GLU A 119 7.63 21.99 -13.37
C GLU A 119 6.37 21.25 -12.88
N VAL A 120 5.38 22.00 -12.40
CA VAL A 120 4.11 21.43 -11.92
C VAL A 120 3.18 21.18 -13.11
N MET A 121 2.68 19.96 -13.23
CA MET A 121 1.78 19.52 -14.31
C MET A 121 0.94 18.33 -13.85
N ASP A 122 0.04 17.84 -14.70
CA ASP A 122 -0.60 16.55 -14.45
C ASP A 122 0.35 15.38 -14.76
N ILE A 123 0.06 14.21 -14.19
CA ILE A 123 0.92 13.04 -14.31
C ILE A 123 1.06 12.52 -15.74
N ARG A 124 0.04 12.71 -16.61
CA ARG A 124 0.10 12.23 -17.99
C ARG A 124 1.04 13.10 -18.80
N THR A 125 0.92 14.42 -18.67
CA THR A 125 1.89 15.35 -19.28
C THR A 125 3.31 15.14 -18.76
N ALA A 126 3.49 14.85 -17.46
CA ALA A 126 4.80 14.54 -16.91
C ALA A 126 5.43 13.28 -17.53
N LEU A 127 4.62 12.25 -17.80
CA LEU A 127 5.07 11.05 -18.48
C LEU A 127 5.36 11.30 -19.96
N ASP A 128 4.57 12.15 -20.63
CA ASP A 128 4.75 12.47 -22.05
C ASP A 128 5.98 13.37 -22.31
N GLU A 129 6.31 14.28 -21.39
CA GLU A 129 7.43 15.23 -21.52
C GLU A 129 8.73 14.76 -20.85
N GLY A 130 8.63 13.74 -20.00
CA GLY A 130 9.74 13.19 -19.23
C GLY A 130 10.63 12.30 -20.09
N GLU A 131 11.92 12.28 -19.78
CA GLU A 131 12.89 11.38 -20.41
C GLU A 131 13.55 10.46 -19.36
N ALA A 132 14.31 9.46 -19.81
CA ALA A 132 14.95 8.44 -18.94
C ALA A 132 15.81 9.02 -17.79
N MET A 133 16.36 10.23 -17.97
CA MET A 133 17.24 10.90 -17.01
C MET A 133 16.51 11.94 -16.15
N ASP A 134 15.20 12.08 -16.31
CA ASP A 134 14.35 12.93 -15.51
C ASP A 134 13.64 12.13 -14.41
N THR A 135 13.13 12.85 -13.42
CA THR A 135 12.38 12.27 -12.30
C THR A 135 11.03 12.94 -12.17
N ILE A 136 9.98 12.14 -12.09
CA ILE A 136 8.63 12.59 -11.84
C ILE A 136 8.33 12.37 -10.35
N ILE A 137 7.88 13.42 -9.66
CA ILE A 137 7.38 13.32 -8.28
C ILE A 137 5.85 13.49 -8.32
N GLY A 138 5.11 12.40 -8.23
CA GLY A 138 3.65 12.38 -8.20
C GLY A 138 3.11 12.50 -6.78
N LEU A 139 2.14 13.38 -6.55
CA LEU A 139 1.48 13.56 -5.26
C LEU A 139 0.10 12.91 -5.26
N THR A 140 -0.21 12.19 -4.18
CA THR A 140 -1.49 11.50 -4.03
C THR A 140 -1.96 11.51 -2.58
N ARG A 141 -3.29 11.46 -2.37
CA ARG A 141 -3.88 11.16 -1.06
C ARG A 141 -3.99 9.66 -0.78
N LYS A 142 -3.96 8.84 -1.84
CA LYS A 142 -4.13 7.39 -1.77
C LYS A 142 -3.00 6.75 -0.98
N LYS A 143 -3.33 5.66 -0.27
CA LYS A 143 -2.32 4.85 0.43
C LYS A 143 -1.32 4.28 -0.57
N LEU A 144 -0.03 4.31 -0.22
CA LEU A 144 1.01 3.88 -1.15
C LEU A 144 1.18 2.36 -1.16
N SER A 145 0.60 1.65 -0.20
CA SER A 145 0.50 0.18 -0.21
C SER A 145 -0.43 -0.37 -1.30
N SER A 146 -1.30 0.45 -1.90
CA SER A 146 -2.15 0.05 -3.02
C SER A 146 -1.57 0.50 -4.37
N PRO A 147 -1.99 -0.13 -5.48
CA PRO A 147 -1.69 0.37 -6.81
C PRO A 147 -2.17 1.82 -7.02
N ILE A 148 -1.37 2.63 -7.71
CA ILE A 148 -1.60 4.06 -7.94
C ILE A 148 -1.71 4.28 -9.44
N GLY A 149 -2.94 4.47 -9.93
CA GLY A 149 -3.18 4.84 -11.32
C GLY A 149 -3.00 6.35 -11.53
N PRO A 150 -2.94 6.80 -12.79
CA PRO A 150 -2.88 8.23 -13.11
C PRO A 150 -4.06 9.03 -12.52
N GLU A 151 -5.23 8.40 -12.36
CA GLU A 151 -6.42 9.02 -11.76
C GLU A 151 -6.29 9.27 -10.25
N ASP A 152 -5.39 8.54 -9.59
CA ASP A 152 -5.14 8.68 -8.15
C ASP A 152 -4.06 9.74 -7.85
N VAL A 153 -3.37 10.23 -8.88
CA VAL A 153 -2.32 11.25 -8.77
C VAL A 153 -2.96 12.61 -9.03
N GLU A 154 -2.95 13.46 -8.00
CA GLU A 154 -3.62 14.76 -8.06
C GLU A 154 -2.77 15.83 -8.76
N GLY A 155 -1.47 15.58 -8.87
CA GLY A 155 -0.55 16.39 -9.65
C GLY A 155 0.86 15.82 -9.56
N ALA A 156 1.73 16.28 -10.46
CA ALA A 156 3.11 15.84 -10.54
C ALA A 156 4.06 17.03 -10.69
N VAL A 157 5.30 16.81 -10.27
CA VAL A 157 6.42 17.71 -10.53
C VAL A 157 7.43 16.98 -11.40
N LEU A 158 7.65 17.46 -12.62
CA LEU A 158 8.71 16.96 -13.48
C LEU A 158 10.02 17.68 -13.13
N VAL A 159 11.02 16.92 -12.68
CA VAL A 159 12.33 17.43 -12.29
C VAL A 159 13.35 16.96 -13.32
N ARG A 160 14.03 17.91 -13.98
CA ARG A 160 15.07 17.67 -15.00
C ARG A 160 16.41 17.25 -14.37
N LYS A 161 16.38 16.23 -13.52
CA LYS A 161 17.51 15.64 -12.80
C LYS A 161 17.31 14.13 -12.66
N ASP A 162 18.43 13.41 -12.58
CA ASP A 162 18.41 11.96 -12.43
C ASP A 162 17.78 11.51 -11.10
N PHE A 163 17.15 10.34 -11.15
CA PHE A 163 16.43 9.73 -10.03
C PHE A 163 17.25 9.66 -8.74
N LEU A 164 18.52 9.27 -8.82
CA LEU A 164 19.33 9.05 -7.62
C LEU A 164 19.66 10.36 -6.92
N SER A 165 19.92 11.42 -7.69
CA SER A 165 20.14 12.76 -7.15
C SER A 165 18.88 13.28 -6.47
N VAL A 166 17.73 13.25 -7.16
CA VAL A 166 16.44 13.70 -6.62
C VAL A 166 16.05 12.90 -5.38
N TYR A 167 16.17 11.57 -5.42
CA TYR A 167 15.85 10.70 -4.29
C TYR A 167 16.69 10.99 -3.05
N ARG A 168 18.00 11.19 -3.20
CA ARG A 168 18.90 11.48 -2.07
C ARG A 168 18.56 12.82 -1.40
N GLU A 169 18.31 13.86 -2.20
CA GLU A 169 17.87 15.16 -1.67
C GLU A 169 16.51 15.01 -0.97
N LEU A 170 15.56 14.33 -1.61
CA LEU A 170 14.22 14.09 -1.08
C LEU A 170 14.22 13.35 0.25
N LEU A 171 15.06 12.34 0.42
CA LEU A 171 15.21 11.64 1.70
C LEU A 171 15.65 12.58 2.84
N MET A 172 16.64 13.44 2.58
CA MET A 172 17.12 14.41 3.57
C MET A 172 16.06 15.44 3.92
N ASP A 173 15.21 15.78 2.95
CA ASP A 173 14.20 16.81 3.07
C ASP A 173 12.86 16.31 3.60
N THR A 174 12.65 15.00 3.56
CA THR A 174 11.39 14.36 3.96
C THR A 174 10.93 14.87 5.32
N PRO A 175 11.72 14.86 6.42
CA PRO A 175 11.25 15.34 7.73
C PRO A 175 10.67 16.77 7.70
N LEU A 176 11.29 17.67 6.93
CA LEU A 176 10.82 19.05 6.78
C LEU A 176 9.56 19.13 5.92
N LEU A 177 9.47 18.34 4.85
CA LEU A 177 8.27 18.23 4.04
C LEU A 177 7.09 17.70 4.87
N LEU A 178 7.34 16.69 5.72
CA LEU A 178 6.33 16.14 6.63
C LEU A 178 5.80 17.19 7.59
N LEU A 179 6.70 17.99 8.20
CA LEU A 179 6.30 19.05 9.12
C LEU A 179 5.40 20.11 8.45
N LYS A 180 5.61 20.39 7.16
CA LYS A 180 4.87 21.42 6.43
C LYS A 180 3.56 20.92 5.82
N LEU A 181 3.56 19.68 5.32
CA LEU A 181 2.50 19.16 4.46
C LEU A 181 1.55 18.20 5.17
N LEU A 182 1.97 17.60 6.28
CA LEU A 182 1.12 16.65 7.00
C LEU A 182 0.23 17.35 8.06
N PRO A 183 -0.96 16.78 8.32
CA PRO A 183 -1.82 17.19 9.42
C PRO A 183 -1.17 16.93 10.78
N GLU A 184 -1.88 17.33 11.83
CA GLU A 184 -1.50 16.97 13.19
C GLU A 184 -1.48 15.46 13.39
N TRP A 185 -0.48 15.01 14.14
CA TRP A 185 -0.28 13.61 14.44
C TRP A 185 -1.00 13.21 15.72
N ASN A 186 -1.73 12.11 15.67
CA ASN A 186 -2.31 11.42 16.81
C ASN A 186 -1.37 10.32 17.29
N GLU A 187 -1.01 10.35 18.58
CA GLU A 187 -0.47 9.18 19.27
C GLU A 187 -1.64 8.36 19.82
N ILE A 188 -1.87 7.18 19.24
CA ILE A 188 -2.88 6.23 19.73
C ILE A 188 -2.21 5.01 20.34
N THR A 189 -2.80 4.48 21.40
CA THR A 189 -2.41 3.19 21.98
C THR A 189 -3.49 2.16 21.68
N ILE A 190 -3.12 1.08 21.01
CA ILE A 190 -3.96 -0.08 20.75
C ILE A 190 -3.63 -1.14 21.80
N LYS A 191 -4.65 -1.71 22.41
CA LYS A 191 -4.55 -2.80 23.39
C LYS A 191 -5.34 -4.00 22.87
N LEU A 192 -4.67 -5.15 22.78
CA LEU A 192 -5.26 -6.39 22.33
C LEU A 192 -5.37 -7.35 23.52
N TYR A 193 -6.59 -7.80 23.78
CA TYR A 193 -6.88 -8.80 24.81
C TYR A 193 -7.35 -10.08 24.14
N ASP A 194 -6.77 -11.20 24.55
CA ASP A 194 -7.15 -12.50 24.02
C ASP A 194 -7.37 -13.52 25.14
N THR A 195 -8.64 -13.87 25.33
CA THR A 195 -9.07 -14.87 26.31
C THR A 195 -8.68 -16.30 25.92
N ALA A 196 -8.48 -16.57 24.63
CA ALA A 196 -8.06 -17.86 24.11
C ALA A 196 -6.53 -18.05 24.14
N LYS A 197 -5.77 -17.02 24.56
CA LYS A 197 -4.30 -17.02 24.65
C LYS A 197 -3.57 -17.30 23.34
N ARG A 198 -4.21 -17.01 22.21
CA ARG A 198 -3.69 -17.06 20.84
C ARG A 198 -3.21 -15.68 20.40
N TYR A 199 -2.36 -15.07 21.23
CA TYR A 199 -1.89 -13.71 21.02
C TYR A 199 -1.07 -13.59 19.74
N GLU A 200 -0.27 -14.60 19.39
CA GLU A 200 0.61 -14.55 18.22
C GLU A 200 -0.18 -14.33 16.93
N GLU A 201 -1.24 -15.12 16.69
CA GLU A 201 -2.08 -14.99 15.50
C GLU A 201 -2.94 -13.73 15.53
N ASN A 202 -3.38 -13.30 16.72
CA ASN A 202 -4.10 -12.05 16.90
C ASN A 202 -3.23 -10.82 16.61
N ILE A 203 -1.97 -10.85 17.05
CA ILE A 203 -0.97 -9.82 16.77
C ILE A 203 -0.62 -9.81 15.28
N GLU A 204 -0.40 -10.99 14.67
CA GLU A 204 -0.09 -11.10 13.25
C GLU A 204 -1.17 -10.43 12.39
N ARG A 205 -2.46 -10.70 12.65
CA ARG A 205 -3.57 -10.08 11.92
C ARG A 205 -3.66 -8.59 12.13
N LEU A 206 -3.43 -8.12 13.36
CA LEU A 206 -3.42 -6.69 13.67
C LEU A 206 -2.33 -5.96 12.88
N MET A 207 -1.11 -6.49 12.90
CA MET A 207 0.04 -5.93 12.18
C MET A 207 -0.21 -5.91 10.68
N LEU A 208 -0.66 -7.04 10.13
CA LEU A 208 -0.97 -7.20 8.71
C LEU A 208 -1.96 -6.13 8.21
N VAL A 209 -3.01 -5.86 8.98
CA VAL A 209 -4.01 -4.83 8.64
C VAL A 209 -3.46 -3.42 8.78
N ILE A 210 -2.77 -3.10 9.88
CA ILE A 210 -2.17 -1.77 10.10
C ILE A 210 -1.22 -1.42 8.95
N GLU A 211 -0.40 -2.38 8.53
CA GLU A 211 0.57 -2.20 7.44
C GLU A 211 -0.11 -2.08 6.08
N ASN A 212 -1.04 -2.97 5.73
CA ASN A 212 -1.70 -2.93 4.43
C ASN A 212 -2.58 -1.69 4.23
N LEU A 213 -3.23 -1.23 5.30
CA LEU A 213 -4.07 -0.03 5.26
C LEU A 213 -3.27 1.26 5.47
N ASP A 214 -1.95 1.17 5.70
CA ASP A 214 -1.10 2.32 6.01
C ASP A 214 -1.65 3.18 7.17
N LEU A 215 -2.22 2.55 8.21
CA LEU A 215 -2.93 3.26 9.29
C LEU A 215 -2.03 4.11 10.19
N GLY A 216 -0.72 3.91 10.18
CA GLY A 216 0.23 4.72 10.94
C GLY A 216 1.63 4.13 10.99
N PHE A 217 2.52 4.80 11.71
CA PHE A 217 3.84 4.29 12.10
C PHE A 217 3.74 3.62 13.47
N ILE A 218 4.20 2.38 13.56
CA ILE A 218 4.31 1.69 14.84
C ILE A 218 5.57 2.21 15.53
N VAL A 219 5.39 2.91 16.64
CA VAL A 219 6.48 3.58 17.39
C VAL A 219 6.83 2.87 18.69
N GLY A 220 6.10 1.81 19.03
CA GLY A 220 6.42 0.94 20.14
C GLY A 220 5.43 -0.21 20.26
N GLU A 221 5.91 -1.36 20.69
CA GLU A 221 5.10 -2.54 20.94
C GLU A 221 5.61 -3.32 22.15
N GLY A 222 4.75 -4.12 22.76
CA GLY A 222 5.16 -5.06 23.80
C GLY A 222 4.04 -5.53 24.71
N TRP A 223 4.42 -6.38 25.64
CA TRP A 223 3.54 -6.89 26.67
C TRP A 223 3.32 -5.86 27.77
N ASP A 224 2.07 -5.74 28.20
CA ASP A 224 1.65 -4.92 29.32
C ASP A 224 0.67 -5.72 30.19
N TRP A 225 0.32 -5.17 31.33
CA TRP A 225 -0.66 -5.75 32.26
C TRP A 225 -1.81 -4.79 32.48
N ASP A 226 -3.02 -5.28 32.31
CA ASP A 226 -4.22 -4.52 32.63
C ASP A 226 -4.92 -5.06 33.88
N TYR A 227 -5.64 -4.16 34.54
CA TYR A 227 -6.38 -4.43 35.77
C TYR A 227 -7.84 -4.01 35.59
N PRO A 228 -8.62 -4.73 34.76
CA PRO A 228 -10.03 -4.38 34.50
C PRO A 228 -10.89 -4.42 35.78
N ARG A 229 -10.44 -5.13 36.81
CA ARG A 229 -11.02 -5.13 38.17
C ARG A 229 -9.90 -5.21 39.21
N PRO A 230 -10.13 -4.74 40.45
CA PRO A 230 -9.19 -4.96 41.55
C PRO A 230 -8.76 -6.43 41.63
N PHE A 231 -7.46 -6.68 41.72
CA PHE A 231 -6.83 -8.02 41.80
C PHE A 231 -6.96 -8.92 40.55
N MET A 232 -7.60 -8.46 39.47
CA MET A 232 -7.67 -9.20 38.21
C MET A 232 -6.58 -8.69 37.27
N ARG A 233 -5.47 -9.42 37.17
CA ARG A 233 -4.36 -9.09 36.28
C ARG A 233 -4.50 -9.85 34.96
N VAL A 234 -4.62 -9.14 33.84
CA VAL A 234 -4.77 -9.73 32.50
C VAL A 234 -3.59 -9.29 31.64
N PRO A 235 -2.88 -10.22 30.96
CA PRO A 235 -1.86 -9.83 29.99
C PRO A 235 -2.53 -9.14 28.81
N VAL A 236 -1.92 -8.07 28.32
CA VAL A 236 -2.42 -7.35 27.16
C VAL A 236 -1.24 -7.07 26.23
N TYR A 237 -1.45 -7.23 24.93
CA TYR A 237 -0.48 -6.76 23.96
C TYR A 237 -0.76 -5.30 23.67
N ARG A 238 0.25 -4.45 23.80
CA ARG A 238 0.15 -3.01 23.61
C ARG A 238 0.94 -2.60 22.38
N LEU A 239 0.31 -1.82 21.53
CA LEU A 239 0.91 -1.21 20.35
C LEU A 239 0.69 0.30 20.40
N LYS A 240 1.74 1.09 20.18
CA LYS A 240 1.68 2.54 20.00
C LYS A 240 1.79 2.87 18.52
N LEU A 241 0.80 3.60 18.01
CA LEU A 241 0.72 4.00 16.62
C LEU A 241 0.72 5.53 16.55
N LEU A 242 1.60 6.09 15.72
CA LEU A 242 1.62 7.49 15.34
C LEU A 242 0.93 7.62 13.98
N THR A 243 -0.16 8.40 13.90
CA THR A 243 -0.99 8.46 12.70
C THR A 243 -1.64 9.83 12.51
N TRP A 244 -1.83 10.28 11.27
CA TRP A 244 -2.71 11.43 10.97
C TRP A 244 -4.15 11.00 10.68
N GLU A 245 -4.45 9.70 10.67
CA GLU A 245 -5.81 9.20 10.53
C GLU A 245 -6.64 9.53 11.78
N ASP A 246 -7.94 9.77 11.60
CA ASP A 246 -8.85 9.98 12.71
C ASP A 246 -8.85 8.75 13.65
N PRO A 247 -8.57 8.91 14.96
CA PRO A 247 -8.61 7.81 15.91
C PRO A 247 -9.93 7.04 15.94
N LEU A 248 -11.07 7.70 15.66
CA LEU A 248 -12.37 7.02 15.54
C LEU A 248 -12.38 6.09 14.32
N ARG A 249 -11.81 6.54 13.20
CA ARG A 249 -11.69 5.74 11.97
C ARG A 249 -10.79 4.52 12.19
N VAL A 250 -9.65 4.69 12.85
CA VAL A 250 -8.77 3.57 13.20
C VAL A 250 -9.50 2.57 14.09
N LYS A 251 -10.17 3.04 15.15
CA LYS A 251 -10.95 2.15 16.02
C LYS A 251 -12.03 1.41 15.24
N PHE A 252 -12.79 2.11 14.39
CA PHE A 252 -13.83 1.50 13.58
C PHE A 252 -13.29 0.34 12.75
N LEU A 253 -12.22 0.54 11.98
CA LEU A 253 -11.62 -0.52 11.16
C LEU A 253 -11.16 -1.72 12.01
N LEU A 254 -10.51 -1.46 13.16
CA LEU A 254 -10.03 -2.52 14.04
C LEU A 254 -11.16 -3.35 14.69
N LYS A 255 -12.38 -2.82 14.81
CA LYS A 255 -13.55 -3.63 15.22
C LYS A 255 -13.80 -4.80 14.27
N GLY A 256 -13.43 -4.66 12.99
CA GLY A 256 -13.56 -5.72 11.99
C GLY A 256 -12.64 -6.93 12.22
N LEU A 257 -11.69 -6.87 13.16
CA LEU A 257 -10.80 -7.99 13.49
C LEU A 257 -11.21 -8.77 14.74
N GLU A 258 -12.16 -8.22 15.52
CA GLU A 258 -12.59 -8.84 16.77
C GLU A 258 -13.47 -10.07 16.56
N TYR A 259 -14.15 -10.19 15.42
CA TYR A 259 -15.15 -11.24 15.16
C TYR A 259 -14.98 -11.90 13.79
N ARG A 260 -15.32 -13.19 13.73
CA ARG A 260 -15.53 -13.95 12.49
C ARG A 260 -16.87 -14.70 12.62
N GLY A 261 -17.87 -14.25 11.87
CA GLY A 261 -19.26 -14.57 12.20
C GLY A 261 -19.55 -14.22 13.67
N TYR A 262 -20.37 -15.01 14.37
CA TYR A 262 -20.71 -14.76 15.77
C TYR A 262 -19.58 -15.06 16.77
N LYS A 263 -18.43 -15.57 16.33
CA LYS A 263 -17.33 -15.95 17.22
C LYS A 263 -16.35 -14.80 17.38
N ARG A 264 -16.11 -14.43 18.64
CA ARG A 264 -15.11 -13.43 19.00
C ARG A 264 -13.71 -14.06 19.01
N LEU A 265 -12.78 -13.44 18.30
CA LEU A 265 -11.38 -13.84 18.21
C LEU A 265 -10.52 -13.10 19.24
N CYS A 266 -10.79 -11.81 19.49
CA CYS A 266 -10.13 -10.99 20.51
C CYS A 266 -10.95 -9.73 20.86
N ASP A 267 -10.46 -8.95 21.81
CA ASP A 267 -10.90 -7.56 22.05
C ASP A 267 -9.80 -6.58 21.65
N ILE A 268 -10.16 -5.54 20.89
CA ILE A 268 -9.22 -4.52 20.46
C ILE A 268 -9.71 -3.15 20.93
N ASP A 269 -8.97 -2.59 21.87
CA ASP A 269 -9.24 -1.26 22.41
C ASP A 269 -8.26 -0.23 21.85
N VAL A 270 -8.79 0.96 21.56
CA VAL A 270 -8.02 2.10 21.09
C VAL A 270 -8.13 3.22 22.11
N PHE A 271 -6.98 3.78 22.48
CA PHE A 271 -6.82 4.85 23.46
C PHE A 271 -6.16 6.06 22.81
N VAL A 272 -6.65 7.25 23.16
CA VAL A 272 -6.04 8.54 22.81
C VAL A 272 -5.79 9.27 24.12
N GLU A 273 -4.56 9.74 24.33
CA GLU A 273 -4.16 10.43 25.57
C GLU A 273 -4.54 9.66 26.85
N GLY A 274 -4.38 8.33 26.81
CA GLY A 274 -4.72 7.44 27.94
C GLY A 274 -6.22 7.19 28.15
N LYS A 275 -7.10 7.77 27.33
CA LYS A 275 -8.56 7.55 27.41
C LYS A 275 -9.01 6.57 26.33
N LYS A 276 -9.74 5.54 26.75
CA LYS A 276 -10.36 4.57 25.84
C LYS A 276 -11.44 5.27 25.00
N ILE A 277 -11.39 5.09 23.68
CA ILE A 277 -12.47 5.49 22.80
C ILE A 277 -13.62 4.48 22.97
N ASP A 278 -14.81 4.96 23.32
CA ASP A 278 -16.02 4.14 23.42
C ASP A 278 -16.56 3.79 22.03
N TRP A 279 -17.11 2.58 21.86
CA TRP A 279 -17.73 2.14 20.61
C TRP A 279 -18.98 2.96 20.25
N VAL A 280 -19.68 3.54 21.23
CA VAL A 280 -20.84 4.42 21.00
C VAL A 280 -20.46 5.67 20.21
N LYS A 281 -19.19 6.08 20.24
CA LYS A 281 -18.69 7.22 19.45
C LYS A 281 -18.53 6.90 17.96
N LEU A 282 -18.61 5.63 17.57
CA LEU A 282 -18.40 5.20 16.18
C LEU A 282 -19.65 5.32 15.30
N GLY A 283 -20.81 5.61 15.89
CA GLY A 283 -22.06 5.77 15.17
C GLY A 283 -23.24 5.10 15.86
N LYS A 284 -24.40 5.15 15.20
CA LYS A 284 -25.64 4.53 15.68
C LYS A 284 -25.73 3.10 15.16
N PHE A 285 -25.28 2.14 15.98
CA PHE A 285 -25.43 0.71 15.72
C PHE A 285 -26.30 0.09 16.82
N ASN A 286 -27.14 -0.89 16.45
CA ASN A 286 -28.04 -1.55 17.40
C ASN A 286 -27.28 -2.53 18.31
N SER A 287 -26.12 -3.03 17.86
CA SER A 287 -25.26 -3.90 18.65
C SER A 287 -23.78 -3.76 18.31
N LYS A 288 -22.90 -4.24 19.19
CA LYS A 288 -21.46 -4.36 18.92
C LYS A 288 -21.17 -5.31 17.75
N PHE A 289 -22.04 -6.29 17.55
CA PHE A 289 -21.91 -7.27 16.46
C PHE A 289 -22.17 -6.62 15.10
N GLU A 290 -23.26 -5.86 14.98
CA GLU A 290 -23.58 -5.11 13.76
C GLU A 290 -22.46 -4.11 13.39
N LEU A 291 -21.91 -3.42 14.40
CA LEU A 291 -20.73 -2.57 14.21
C LEU A 291 -19.53 -3.37 13.67
N ALA A 292 -19.23 -4.53 14.25
CA ALA A 292 -18.09 -5.36 13.84
C ALA A 292 -18.28 -5.92 12.43
N GLU A 293 -19.50 -6.32 12.06
CA GLU A 293 -19.85 -6.77 10.71
C GLU A 293 -19.66 -5.65 9.68
N LYS A 294 -20.19 -4.45 9.95
CA LYS A 294 -20.00 -3.29 9.06
C LYS A 294 -18.53 -2.89 8.94
N ALA A 295 -17.81 -2.88 10.06
CA ALA A 295 -16.36 -2.65 10.05
C ALA A 295 -15.63 -3.72 9.24
N ARG A 296 -16.04 -4.98 9.32
CA ARG A 296 -15.45 -6.09 8.56
C ARG A 296 -15.66 -5.93 7.07
N GLU A 297 -16.89 -5.67 6.63
CA GLU A 297 -17.22 -5.44 5.23
C GLU A 297 -16.36 -4.33 4.62
N GLU A 298 -16.18 -3.23 5.36
CA GLU A 298 -15.38 -2.10 4.88
C GLU A 298 -13.88 -2.41 4.90
N LEU A 299 -13.38 -3.03 5.98
CA LEU A 299 -12.00 -3.45 6.10
C LEU A 299 -11.62 -4.39 4.94
N GLU A 300 -12.41 -5.42 4.65
CA GLU A 300 -12.10 -6.37 3.57
C GLU A 300 -12.08 -5.74 2.18
N LYS A 301 -12.93 -4.73 1.92
CA LYS A 301 -12.91 -3.97 0.66
C LYS A 301 -11.64 -3.14 0.50
N MET A 302 -11.04 -2.72 1.60
CA MET A 302 -9.82 -1.89 1.59
C MET A 302 -8.54 -2.73 1.54
N LEU A 303 -8.58 -4.00 1.97
CA LEU A 303 -7.42 -4.89 1.92
C LEU A 303 -7.12 -5.34 0.49
N SER A 304 -5.84 -5.50 0.18
CA SER A 304 -5.43 -6.20 -1.05
C SER A 304 -5.79 -7.68 -0.97
N ASP A 305 -5.96 -8.33 -2.13
CA ASP A 305 -6.42 -9.72 -2.19
C ASP A 305 -5.45 -10.68 -1.46
N ASP A 306 -4.14 -10.54 -1.67
CA ASP A 306 -3.12 -11.34 -0.98
C ASP A 306 -3.21 -11.21 0.55
N VAL A 307 -3.50 -10.00 1.03
CA VAL A 307 -3.63 -9.73 2.47
C VAL A 307 -4.95 -10.25 3.00
N ARG A 308 -6.02 -10.18 2.22
CA ARG A 308 -7.32 -10.76 2.58
C ARG A 308 -7.23 -12.28 2.70
N GLU A 309 -6.55 -12.93 1.76
CA GLU A 309 -6.30 -14.37 1.78
C GLU A 309 -5.49 -14.76 3.02
N LYS A 310 -4.33 -14.12 3.23
CA LYS A 310 -3.51 -14.37 4.42
C LYS A 310 -4.26 -14.10 5.73
N LEU A 311 -5.08 -13.05 5.78
CA LEU A 311 -5.92 -12.75 6.94
C LEU A 311 -6.89 -13.90 7.23
N HIS A 312 -7.55 -14.44 6.19
CA HIS A 312 -8.48 -15.55 6.31
C HIS A 312 -7.76 -16.84 6.74
N GLU A 313 -6.58 -17.15 6.20
CA GLU A 313 -5.77 -18.30 6.63
C GLU A 313 -5.45 -18.24 8.14
N ILE A 314 -5.06 -17.07 8.65
CA ILE A 314 -4.77 -16.91 10.08
C ILE A 314 -6.05 -17.09 10.92
N GLU A 315 -7.19 -16.57 10.44
CA GLU A 315 -8.49 -16.73 11.10
C GLU A 315 -8.97 -18.19 11.10
N GLU A 316 -8.73 -18.94 10.02
CA GLU A 316 -9.05 -20.36 9.96
C GLU A 316 -8.25 -21.17 10.97
N ARG A 317 -6.95 -20.89 11.14
CA ARG A 317 -6.14 -21.52 12.20
C ARG A 317 -6.71 -21.26 13.60
N LEU A 318 -7.16 -20.02 13.86
CA LEU A 318 -7.81 -19.65 15.12
C LEU A 318 -9.17 -20.31 15.34
N LEU A 319 -9.86 -20.68 14.25
CA LEU A 319 -11.17 -21.34 14.32
C LEU A 319 -11.05 -22.87 14.37
N GLY A 320 -10.10 -23.47 13.67
CA GLY A 320 -9.93 -24.92 13.57
C GLY A 320 -9.49 -25.58 14.88
N GLU A 321 -8.55 -24.99 15.59
CA GLU A 321 -7.99 -25.60 16.82
C GLU A 321 -8.93 -25.50 18.02
N THR A 322 -9.80 -24.49 18.06
CA THR A 322 -10.88 -24.43 19.07
C THR A 322 -11.94 -25.53 18.90
N GLY A 323 -12.02 -26.19 17.74
CA GLY A 323 -12.87 -27.37 17.52
C GLY A 323 -12.31 -28.62 18.19
N GLU A 324 -11.00 -28.85 18.05
CA GLU A 324 -10.31 -29.99 18.67
C GLU A 324 -10.22 -29.88 20.20
N GLU A 325 -10.03 -28.66 20.74
CA GLU A 325 -10.08 -28.44 22.19
C GLU A 325 -11.49 -28.61 22.77
N ALA A 326 -12.54 -28.25 22.03
CA ALA A 326 -13.93 -28.45 22.44
C ALA A 326 -14.36 -29.93 22.38
N GLU A 327 -13.80 -30.74 21.45
CA GLU A 327 -13.98 -32.19 21.44
C GLU A 327 -13.21 -32.88 22.57
N LYS A 328 -11.96 -32.47 22.84
CA LYS A 328 -11.19 -33.00 23.97
C LYS A 328 -11.82 -32.67 25.32
N ALA A 329 -12.41 -31.50 25.49
CA ALA A 329 -13.12 -31.10 26.70
C ALA A 329 -14.49 -31.78 26.88
N LYS A 330 -15.07 -32.34 25.81
CA LYS A 330 -16.29 -33.18 25.89
C LYS A 330 -15.99 -34.67 26.13
N ALA A 331 -14.74 -35.08 25.93
CA ALA A 331 -14.27 -36.45 26.11
C ALA A 331 -13.59 -36.70 27.48
N SER A 332 -13.53 -35.67 28.35
CA SER A 332 -12.96 -35.68 29.69
C SER A 332 -14.02 -35.39 30.75
#